data_AF-A0A268KD58-F1
#
_entry.id   AF-A0A268KD58-F1
#
_cell.length_a   1.000
_cell.length_b   1.000
_cell.length_c   1.000
_cell.angle_alpha   90.00
_cell.angle_beta   90.00
_cell.angle_gamma   90.00
#
_symmetry.space_group_name_H-M   'P 1'
#
loop_
_entity.id
_entity.type
_entity.pdbx_description
1 polymer ?
#
loop_
_entity_poly.entity_id
_entity_poly.type
_entity_poly.pdbx_seq_one_letter_code
_entity_poly.pdbx_strand_id
1 'polypeptide(L)'
;MKKDQFDAETLKHIRSRLDTVYAIAKKNYNDNPELMDTIESLAQIAIMFTNIKLQEVNDQDETASPQGYILSKLSHSYSRMTEYEKQKVKDFPKWKL
;
A
#
# COMPACT_ATOMS: atom_id res chain seq x y z
N MET A 1 -9.38 2.54 29.87
CA MET A 1 -8.79 2.47 28.52
C MET A 1 -9.62 3.34 27.60
N LYS A 2 -9.03 4.35 26.93
CA LYS A 2 -9.71 5.07 25.84
C LYS A 2 -9.84 4.08 24.68
N LYS A 3 -11.07 3.83 24.21
CA LYS A 3 -11.41 2.78 23.24
C LYS A 3 -10.82 2.98 21.84
N ASP A 4 -10.24 4.15 21.55
CA ASP A 4 -9.90 4.58 20.19
C ASP A 4 -8.43 5.01 20.00
N GLN A 5 -7.54 4.69 20.94
CA GLN A 5 -6.10 4.96 20.77
C GLN A 5 -5.37 3.74 20.23
N PHE A 6 -4.48 3.97 19.26
CA PHE A 6 -3.54 2.95 18.81
C PHE A 6 -2.63 2.55 19.98
N ASP A 7 -2.48 1.26 20.23
CA ASP A 7 -1.48 0.73 21.15
C ASP A 7 -0.30 0.11 20.38
N ALA A 8 0.88 0.14 21.00
CA ALA A 8 2.13 -0.28 20.37
C ALA A 8 2.14 -1.77 19.98
N GLU A 9 1.49 -2.65 20.75
CA GLU A 9 1.47 -4.08 20.46
C GLU A 9 0.59 -4.39 19.25
N THR A 10 -0.59 -3.77 19.16
CA THR A 10 -1.44 -3.87 17.97
C THR A 10 -0.73 -3.33 16.73
N LEU A 11 -0.05 -2.19 16.83
CA LEU A 11 0.71 -1.63 15.72
C LEU A 11 1.89 -2.53 15.28
N LYS A 12 2.62 -3.15 16.21
CA LYS A 12 3.65 -4.15 15.90
C LYS A 12 3.07 -5.36 15.18
N HIS A 13 1.89 -5.82 15.60
CA HIS A 13 1.20 -6.94 14.94
C HIS A 13 0.74 -6.59 13.53
N ILE A 14 0.18 -5.39 13.33
CA ILE A 14 -0.17 -4.87 12.01
C ILE A 14 1.07 -4.84 11.11
N ARG A 15 2.19 -4.29 11.61
CA ARG A 15 3.45 -4.24 10.88
C ARG A 15 3.94 -5.63 10.47
N SER A 16 3.93 -6.60 11.39
CA SER A 16 4.35 -7.97 11.11
C SER A 16 3.52 -8.62 9.99
N ARG A 17 2.20 -8.38 9.97
CA ARG A 17 1.33 -8.85 8.89
C ARG A 17 1.66 -8.18 7.56
N LEU A 18 1.90 -6.88 7.57
CA LEU A 18 2.28 -6.14 6.37
C LEU A 18 3.65 -6.58 5.83
N ASP A 19 4.63 -6.83 6.70
CA ASP A 19 5.94 -7.37 6.32
C ASP A 19 5.79 -8.74 5.65
N THR A 20 4.87 -9.57 6.15
CA THR A 20 4.55 -10.87 5.53
C THR A 20 3.93 -10.70 4.15
N VAL A 21 2.96 -9.78 3.99
CA VAL A 21 2.34 -9.48 2.69
C VAL A 21 3.38 -8.96 1.70
N TYR A 22 4.23 -8.02 2.13
CA TYR A 22 5.34 -7.49 1.34
C TYR A 22 6.28 -8.60 0.87
N ALA A 23 6.71 -9.47 1.79
CA ALA A 23 7.64 -10.55 1.48
C ALA A 23 7.06 -11.56 0.48
N ILE A 24 5.78 -11.92 0.64
CA ILE A 24 5.07 -12.82 -0.29
C ILE A 24 4.93 -12.17 -1.66
N ALA A 25 4.49 -10.91 -1.74
CA ALA A 25 4.33 -10.20 -3.01
C ALA A 25 5.66 -10.12 -3.77
N LYS A 26 6.73 -9.70 -3.07
CA LYS A 26 8.06 -9.60 -3.66
C LYS A 26 8.61 -10.94 -4.15
N LYS A 27 8.44 -12.02 -3.36
CA LYS A 27 8.94 -13.36 -3.70
C LYS A 27 8.27 -13.92 -4.96
N ASN A 28 6.98 -13.65 -5.13
CA ASN A 28 6.16 -14.22 -6.19
C ASN A 28 5.91 -13.23 -7.34
N TYR A 29 6.77 -12.21 -7.49
CA TYR A 29 6.63 -11.17 -8.51
C TYR A 29 6.41 -11.73 -9.91
N ASN A 30 7.13 -12.78 -10.29
CA ASN A 30 7.06 -13.36 -11.62
C ASN A 30 5.74 -14.11 -11.92
N ASP A 31 4.95 -14.47 -10.91
CA ASP A 31 3.69 -15.19 -11.09
C ASP A 31 2.59 -14.26 -11.64
N ASN A 32 2.55 -13.03 -11.13
CA ASN A 32 1.68 -11.97 -11.64
C ASN A 32 2.31 -10.60 -11.31
N PRO A 33 3.19 -10.07 -12.19
CA PRO A 33 3.97 -8.87 -11.90
C PRO A 33 3.12 -7.65 -11.52
N GLU A 34 2.00 -7.43 -12.21
CA GLU A 34 1.15 -6.27 -11.97
C GLU A 34 0.43 -6.34 -10.62
N LEU A 35 -0.13 -7.50 -10.29
CA LEU A 35 -0.79 -7.73 -9.02
C LEU A 35 0.21 -7.63 -7.87
N MET A 36 1.36 -8.31 -8.00
CA MET A 36 2.36 -8.38 -6.94
C MET A 36 3.02 -7.03 -6.69
N ASP A 37 3.36 -6.27 -7.73
CA ASP A 37 3.91 -4.91 -7.60
C ASP A 37 2.91 -3.94 -6.94
N THR A 38 1.62 -4.09 -7.25
CA THR A 38 0.55 -3.30 -6.63
C THR A 38 0.41 -3.62 -5.14
N ILE A 39 0.39 -4.90 -4.78
CA ILE A 39 0.34 -5.35 -3.38
C ILE A 39 1.60 -4.92 -2.62
N GLU A 40 2.79 -5.11 -3.22
CA GLU A 40 4.08 -4.72 -2.64
C GLU A 40 4.09 -3.22 -2.31
N SER A 41 3.72 -2.38 -3.28
CA SER A 41 3.74 -0.92 -3.14
C SER A 41 2.78 -0.44 -2.04
N LEU A 42 1.57 -1.01 -1.97
CA LEU A 42 0.59 -0.67 -0.94
C LEU A 42 1.03 -1.15 0.46
N ALA A 43 1.61 -2.35 0.55
CA ALA A 43 2.14 -2.87 1.81
C ALA A 43 3.28 -1.98 2.35
N GLN A 44 4.21 -1.55 1.49
CA GLN A 44 5.28 -0.62 1.88
C GLN A 44 4.75 0.70 2.43
N ILE A 45 3.76 1.30 1.76
CA ILE A 45 3.14 2.55 2.23
C ILE A 45 2.48 2.35 3.60
N ALA A 46 1.73 1.25 3.78
CA ALA A 46 1.09 0.94 5.05
C ALA A 46 2.10 0.67 6.18
N ILE A 47 3.25 0.04 5.89
CA ILE A 47 4.34 -0.16 6.85
C ILE A 47 4.88 1.19 7.32
N MET A 48 5.06 2.15 6.41
CA MET A 48 5.55 3.48 6.76
C MET A 48 4.58 4.22 7.68
N PHE A 49 3.29 4.23 7.37
CA PHE A 49 2.28 4.82 8.25
C PHE A 49 2.25 4.13 9.63
N THR A 50 2.38 2.81 9.65
CA THR A 50 2.43 2.04 10.90
C THR A 50 3.65 2.41 11.73
N ASN A 51 4.82 2.59 11.11
CA ASN A 51 6.04 3.01 11.79
C ASN A 51 5.92 4.43 12.35
N ILE A 52 5.34 5.36 11.60
CA ILE A 52 5.06 6.72 12.08
C ILE A 52 4.14 6.67 13.30
N LYS A 53 3.05 5.89 13.25
CA LYS A 53 2.16 5.73 14.40
C LYS A 53 2.82 5.04 15.60
N LEU A 54 3.73 4.09 15.38
CA LEU A 54 4.52 3.51 16.46
C LEU A 54 5.42 4.53 17.13
N GLN A 55 6.06 5.39 16.35
CA GLN A 55 6.90 6.47 16.84
C GLN A 55 6.10 7.48 17.66
N GLU A 56 4.94 7.92 17.15
CA GLU A 56 4.01 8.79 17.87
C GLU A 56 3.56 8.19 19.21
N VAL A 57 3.24 6.89 19.26
CA VAL A 57 2.79 6.21 20.49
C VAL A 57 3.93 6.02 21.50
N ASN A 58 5.18 5.95 21.04
CA ASN A 58 6.36 5.75 21.87
C ASN A 58 7.10 7.07 22.22
N ASP A 59 6.54 8.23 21.87
CA ASP A 59 7.19 9.55 22.02
C ASP A 59 8.58 9.62 21.36
N GLN A 60 8.72 8.99 20.18
CA GLN A 60 9.94 8.98 19.38
C GLN A 60 9.76 9.84 18.12
N ASP A 61 10.78 10.61 17.74
CA ASP A 61 10.80 11.40 16.50
C ASP A 61 12.03 11.03 15.67
N GLU A 62 11.92 9.94 14.91
CA GLU A 62 13.04 9.39 14.12
C GLU A 62 12.81 9.45 12.60
N THR A 63 11.56 9.56 12.13
CA THR A 63 11.29 9.55 10.68
C THR A 63 11.53 10.88 9.99
N ALA A 64 12.45 10.91 9.03
CA ALA A 64 12.49 11.95 8.00
C ALA A 64 11.23 11.86 7.11
N SER A 65 10.57 13.00 6.86
CA SER A 65 9.32 13.10 6.09
C SER A 65 9.40 12.41 4.72
N PRO A 66 8.77 11.24 4.51
CA PRO A 66 9.05 10.42 3.35
C PRO A 66 8.00 10.59 2.25
N GLN A 67 7.40 11.79 2.15
CA GLN A 67 6.28 12.09 1.25
C GLN A 67 6.59 11.74 -0.21
N GLY A 68 7.81 12.05 -0.68
CA GLY A 68 8.24 11.72 -2.04
C GLY A 68 8.32 10.21 -2.30
N TYR A 69 8.70 9.41 -1.30
CA TYR A 69 8.74 7.95 -1.41
C TYR A 69 7.34 7.35 -1.40
N ILE A 70 6.43 7.86 -0.56
CA ILE A 70 5.03 7.43 -0.58
C ILE A 70 4.41 7.72 -1.95
N LEU A 71 4.61 8.93 -2.47
CA LEU A 71 4.12 9.32 -3.78
C LEU A 71 4.65 8.41 -4.88
N SER A 72 5.95 8.09 -4.88
CA SER A 72 6.57 7.23 -5.90
C SER A 72 6.04 5.78 -5.87
N LYS A 73 5.80 5.23 -4.68
CA LYS A 73 5.20 3.90 -4.52
C LYS A 73 3.74 3.88 -4.93
N LEU A 74 3.00 4.93 -4.62
CA LEU A 74 1.58 5.02 -4.97
C LEU A 74 1.36 5.22 -6.48
N SER A 75 2.30 5.87 -7.18
CA SER A 75 2.11 6.29 -8.58
C SER A 75 1.79 5.10 -9.50
N HIS A 76 2.49 3.98 -9.31
CA HIS A 76 2.30 2.77 -10.12
C HIS A 76 0.90 2.18 -9.93
N SER A 77 0.52 1.90 -8.67
CA SER A 77 -0.81 1.36 -8.34
C SER A 77 -1.93 2.29 -8.80
N TYR A 78 -1.77 3.60 -8.59
CA TYR A 78 -2.75 4.61 -9.01
C TYR A 78 -2.92 4.65 -10.52
N SER A 79 -1.81 4.69 -11.27
CA SER A 79 -1.83 4.71 -12.74
C SER A 79 -2.51 3.46 -13.30
N ARG A 80 -2.19 2.28 -12.77
CA ARG A 80 -2.80 1.02 -13.20
C ARG A 80 -4.30 0.98 -12.95
N MET A 81 -4.75 1.36 -11.76
CA MET A 81 -6.18 1.39 -11.45
C MET A 81 -6.94 2.41 -12.31
N THR A 82 -6.32 3.56 -12.58
CA THR A 82 -6.87 4.57 -13.49
C THR A 82 -7.03 4.01 -14.90
N GLU A 83 -6.05 3.26 -15.39
CA GLU A 83 -6.11 2.63 -16.72
C GLU A 83 -7.15 1.50 -16.77
N TYR A 84 -7.24 0.68 -15.73
CA TYR A 84 -8.27 -0.36 -15.61
C TYR A 84 -9.69 0.22 -15.70
N GLU A 85 -9.95 1.35 -15.02
CA GLU A 85 -11.25 2.04 -15.11
C GLU A 85 -11.52 2.57 -16.52
N LYS A 86 -10.52 3.12 -17.22
CA LYS A 86 -10.69 3.55 -18.62
C LYS A 86 -11.03 2.40 -19.56
N GLN A 87 -10.47 1.21 -19.34
CA GLN A 87 -10.74 0.03 -20.16
C GLN A 87 -12.18 -0.48 -20.03
N LYS A 88 -12.85 -0.21 -18.90
CA LYS A 88 -14.29 -0.50 -18.74
C LYS A 88 -15.16 0.40 -19.62
N VAL A 89 -14.67 1.59 -19.97
CA VAL A 89 -15.27 2.49 -20.95
C VAL A 89 -14.86 2.06 -22.36
N LYS A 90 -15.16 0.80 -22.72
CA LYS A 90 -15.22 0.38 -24.12
C LYS A 90 -16.68 0.41 -24.53
N ASP A 91 -17.15 1.60 -24.89
CA ASP A 91 -18.34 1.73 -25.73
C ASP A 91 -18.11 0.89 -26.98
N PHE A 92 -18.80 -0.24 -27.06
CA PHE A 92 -18.94 -0.97 -28.30
C PHE A 92 -19.51 0.02 -29.33
N PRO A 93 -18.89 0.18 -30.52
CA PRO A 93 -19.48 1.04 -31.53
C PRO A 93 -20.87 0.52 -31.89
N LYS A 94 -21.91 1.33 -31.62
CA LYS A 94 -23.33 1.03 -31.93
C LYS A 94 -23.59 0.69 -33.40
N TRP A 95 -22.64 0.93 -34.30
CA TRP A 95 -22.75 0.68 -35.73
C TRP A 95 -22.36 -0.76 -36.17
N LYS A 96 -22.00 -1.65 -35.23
CA LYS A 96 -21.67 -3.06 -35.52
C LYS A 96 -22.76 -4.08 -35.12
N LEU A 97 -24.00 -3.65 -34.88
CA LEU A 97 -25.17 -4.52 -34.69
C LEU A 97 -26.04 -4.58 -35.95
#